data_AF-R7TCC3-F1
#
_entry.id   AF-R7TCC3-F1
#
_cell.length_a   1.000
_cell.length_b   1.000
_cell.length_c   1.000
_cell.angle_alpha   90.00
_cell.angle_beta   90.00
_cell.angle_gamma   90.00
#
_symmetry.space_group_name_H-M   'P 1'
#
loop_
_entity.id
_entity.type
_entity.pdbx_description
1 polymer ?
#
loop_
_entity_poly.entity_id
_entity_poly.type
_entity_poly.pdbx_seq_one_letter_code
_entity_poly.pdbx_strand_id
1 'polypeptide(L)'
;MRRRIFLITTLITAAISSINSSMDCGGFVVLSSREQGSISSPGYPSGYPPTVHCIWLIEAKAKEIIDLVIDDINTTDASGGCTDALEIRAGNSSADLLFSGCAAAGVAVASPSRWLWLRFFSDQVDQNSGFIVSYSARIATNDIDKTIPYEFLRCSVTSFRCANKECISTAYLCDGDNDCGCHGGCDEDRDLCNIPKTSVGIFILIVIAVILYENYASNTKRQREKRLALIRKTTTRATSNQLHSVGVNASSLCKRLLDSNSVFWFYRRTSRMWWKLLD
;
A
#
# COMPACT_ATOMS: atom_id res chain seq x y z
N MET A 1 -3.54 -13.28 -47.72
CA MET A 1 -3.11 -12.01 -47.08
C MET A 1 -2.86 -12.08 -45.56
N ARG A 2 -3.40 -13.06 -44.79
CA ARG A 2 -3.25 -13.09 -43.32
C ARG A 2 -1.95 -13.72 -42.76
N ARG A 3 -1.14 -14.39 -43.58
CA ARG A 3 0.14 -15.00 -43.15
C ARG A 3 1.34 -14.04 -43.14
N ARG A 4 1.28 -12.92 -43.87
CA ARG A 4 2.37 -11.91 -43.89
C ARG A 4 2.30 -10.95 -42.71
N ILE A 5 1.11 -10.70 -42.16
CA ILE A 5 0.89 -9.79 -41.03
C ILE A 5 1.46 -10.40 -39.73
N PHE A 6 1.30 -11.71 -39.52
CA PHE A 6 1.80 -12.41 -38.34
C PHE A 6 3.34 -12.47 -38.26
N LEU A 7 4.02 -12.60 -39.41
CA LEU A 7 5.48 -12.60 -39.48
C LEU A 7 6.08 -11.20 -39.19
N ILE A 8 5.40 -10.14 -39.63
CA ILE A 8 5.84 -8.77 -39.38
C ILE A 8 5.64 -8.40 -37.91
N THR A 9 4.55 -8.82 -37.27
CA THR A 9 4.34 -8.59 -35.82
C THR A 9 5.36 -9.32 -34.95
N THR A 10 5.76 -10.56 -35.31
CA THR A 10 6.79 -11.30 -34.56
C THR A 10 8.18 -10.71 -34.70
N LEU A 11 8.53 -10.15 -35.87
CA LEU A 11 9.81 -9.47 -36.09
C LEU A 11 9.89 -8.14 -35.34
N ILE A 12 8.78 -7.40 -35.26
CA ILE A 12 8.71 -6.15 -34.49
C ILE A 12 8.80 -6.44 -32.98
N THR A 13 8.18 -7.51 -32.47
CA THR A 13 8.32 -7.89 -31.05
C THR A 13 9.72 -8.42 -30.71
N ALA A 14 10.39 -9.15 -31.62
CA ALA A 14 11.76 -9.62 -31.42
C ALA A 14 12.79 -8.47 -31.45
N ALA A 15 12.52 -7.43 -32.25
CA ALA A 15 13.30 -6.19 -32.24
C ALA A 15 13.09 -5.42 -30.93
N ILE A 16 11.89 -5.39 -30.36
CA ILE A 16 11.62 -4.69 -29.08
C ILE A 16 12.18 -5.46 -27.87
N SER A 17 12.31 -6.79 -27.94
CA SER A 17 12.98 -7.58 -26.88
C SER A 17 14.52 -7.59 -26.98
N SER A 18 15.10 -6.78 -27.87
CA SER A 18 16.56 -6.61 -28.00
C SER A 18 17.04 -5.15 -27.93
N ILE A 19 16.16 -4.20 -27.60
CA ILE A 19 16.55 -2.83 -27.22
C ILE A 19 16.80 -2.78 -25.71
N ASN A 20 17.77 -3.55 -25.23
CA ASN A 20 18.40 -3.23 -23.96
C ASN A 20 19.88 -3.61 -23.99
N SER A 21 20.56 -3.08 -25.01
CA SER A 21 22.02 -3.05 -25.08
C SER A 21 22.50 -1.70 -24.52
N SER A 22 22.57 -1.64 -23.19
CA SER A 22 23.72 -1.10 -22.43
C SER A 22 24.53 0.09 -23.00
N MET A 23 23.88 1.23 -23.29
CA MET A 23 24.58 2.51 -23.43
C MET A 23 24.11 3.58 -22.44
N ASP A 24 23.13 3.26 -21.59
CA ASP A 24 22.70 4.14 -20.52
C ASP A 24 22.96 3.44 -19.18
N CYS A 25 23.74 4.10 -18.33
CA CYS A 25 24.13 3.60 -17.02
C CYS A 25 23.87 4.68 -15.97
N GLY A 26 23.66 4.27 -14.72
CA GLY A 26 23.16 5.18 -13.70
C GLY A 26 21.70 4.91 -13.35
N GLY A 27 21.11 5.85 -12.62
CA GLY A 27 19.70 5.83 -12.27
C GLY A 27 19.42 6.31 -10.85
N PHE A 28 18.15 6.22 -10.47
CA PHE A 28 17.68 6.56 -9.13
C PHE A 28 17.26 5.31 -8.37
N VAL A 29 17.84 5.09 -7.19
CA VAL A 29 17.60 3.94 -6.34
C VAL A 29 16.94 4.40 -5.05
N VAL A 30 15.73 3.93 -4.80
CA VAL A 30 15.00 4.21 -3.55
C VAL A 30 15.02 2.97 -2.67
N LEU A 31 15.57 3.09 -1.47
CA LEU A 31 15.66 2.00 -0.52
C LEU A 31 14.44 1.94 0.39
N SER A 32 13.95 0.73 0.60
CA SER A 32 13.10 0.39 1.73
C SER A 32 13.92 0.30 3.02
N SER A 33 13.25 0.33 4.17
CA SER A 33 13.95 0.25 5.47
C SER A 33 14.71 -1.07 5.56
N ARG A 34 16.00 -0.98 5.87
CA ARG A 34 16.95 -2.12 5.95
C ARG A 34 17.14 -2.88 4.62
N GLU A 35 16.74 -2.29 3.50
CA GLU A 35 17.03 -2.85 2.18
C GLU A 35 18.52 -2.76 1.87
N GLN A 36 19.00 -3.73 1.10
CA GLN A 36 20.38 -3.86 0.68
C GLN A 36 20.41 -4.09 -0.82
N GLY A 37 21.48 -3.64 -1.46
CA GLY A 37 21.68 -3.86 -2.88
C GLY A 37 23.13 -3.63 -3.29
N SER A 38 23.37 -3.69 -4.58
CA SER A 38 24.68 -3.42 -5.16
C SER A 38 24.57 -2.64 -6.46
N ILE A 39 25.59 -1.85 -6.75
CA ILE A 39 25.79 -1.15 -8.02
C ILE A 39 27.16 -1.55 -8.55
N SER A 40 27.24 -1.84 -9.85
CA SER A 40 28.49 -2.11 -10.53
C SER A 40 28.64 -1.28 -11.78
N SER A 41 29.88 -1.11 -12.23
CA SER A 41 30.13 -0.55 -13.55
C SER A 41 29.49 -1.42 -14.64
N PRO A 42 29.03 -0.83 -15.76
CA PRO A 42 28.52 -1.62 -16.88
C PRO A 42 29.57 -2.65 -17.31
N GLY A 43 29.18 -3.91 -17.51
CA GLY A 43 30.10 -4.96 -17.94
C GLY A 43 31.03 -5.53 -16.85
N TYR A 44 30.94 -5.10 -15.58
CA TYR A 44 31.67 -5.74 -14.48
C TYR A 44 31.35 -7.25 -14.39
N PRO A 45 32.35 -8.15 -14.18
CA PRO A 45 33.79 -7.90 -14.03
C PRO A 45 34.57 -7.99 -15.35
N SER A 46 33.90 -8.20 -16.49
CA SER A 46 34.53 -8.35 -17.81
C SER A 46 35.14 -7.06 -18.35
N GLY A 47 34.72 -5.92 -17.81
CA GLY A 47 35.27 -4.60 -18.05
C GLY A 47 34.24 -3.61 -18.55
N TYR A 48 34.49 -2.32 -18.28
CA TYR A 48 33.55 -1.25 -18.59
C TYR A 48 33.70 -0.71 -20.01
N PRO A 49 32.67 -0.09 -20.62
CA PRO A 49 32.83 0.57 -21.91
C PRO A 49 33.67 1.85 -21.82
N PRO A 50 34.33 2.26 -22.92
CA PRO A 50 35.04 3.53 -22.98
C PRO A 50 34.06 4.72 -22.97
N THR A 51 34.51 5.84 -22.43
CA THR A 51 33.77 7.13 -22.37
C THR A 51 32.38 7.06 -21.78
N VAL A 52 32.22 6.26 -20.73
CA VAL A 52 30.98 6.26 -19.96
C VAL A 52 30.96 7.39 -18.94
N HIS A 53 29.76 7.85 -18.63
CA HIS A 53 29.52 8.81 -17.55
C HIS A 53 28.24 8.40 -16.85
N CYS A 54 28.38 7.54 -15.85
CA CYS A 54 27.27 6.95 -15.12
C CYS A 54 27.04 7.73 -13.83
N ILE A 55 25.78 8.05 -13.53
CA ILE A 55 25.41 8.71 -12.27
C ILE A 55 24.32 7.91 -11.57
N TRP A 56 24.57 7.54 -10.32
CA TRP A 56 23.55 6.95 -9.45
C TRP A 56 23.23 7.90 -8.30
N LEU A 57 21.95 8.03 -8.01
CA LEU A 57 21.45 8.69 -6.81
C LEU A 57 20.71 7.67 -5.97
N ILE A 58 21.18 7.45 -4.75
CA ILE A 58 20.58 6.51 -3.79
C ILE A 58 19.87 7.33 -2.72
N GLU A 59 18.59 7.05 -2.49
CA GLU A 59 17.78 7.63 -1.41
C GLU A 59 17.34 6.54 -0.43
N ALA A 60 17.68 6.70 0.84
CA ALA A 60 17.10 5.96 1.96
C ALA A 60 15.87 6.67 2.54
N LYS A 61 15.09 5.98 3.38
CA LYS A 61 13.93 6.59 4.04
C LYS A 61 14.34 7.70 5.00
N ALA A 62 13.36 8.52 5.38
CA ALA A 62 13.54 9.51 6.43
C ALA A 62 14.08 8.84 7.71
N LYS A 63 15.06 9.50 8.36
CA LYS A 63 15.78 9.04 9.57
C LYS A 63 16.71 7.84 9.36
N GLU A 64 16.95 7.44 8.12
CA GLU A 64 17.97 6.47 7.76
C GLU A 64 19.14 7.17 7.05
N ILE A 65 20.31 6.55 7.16
CA ILE A 65 21.50 6.84 6.37
C ILE A 65 21.91 5.58 5.61
N ILE A 66 22.73 5.78 4.59
CA ILE A 66 23.25 4.72 3.74
C ILE A 66 24.67 4.38 4.18
N ASP A 67 24.93 3.12 4.49
CA ASP A 67 26.28 2.58 4.53
C ASP A 67 26.59 1.95 3.17
N LEU A 68 27.73 2.31 2.59
CA LEU A 68 28.22 1.76 1.35
C LEU A 68 29.58 1.13 1.57
N VAL A 69 29.85 0.00 0.93
CA VAL A 69 31.16 -0.64 0.89
C VAL A 69 31.58 -0.78 -0.55
N ILE A 70 32.81 -0.33 -0.84
CA ILE A 70 33.48 -0.59 -2.11
C ILE A 70 34.05 -2.00 -2.00
N ASP A 71 33.34 -2.97 -2.56
CA ASP A 71 33.74 -4.37 -2.46
C ASP A 71 34.99 -4.61 -3.31
N ASP A 72 35.00 -4.09 -4.53
CA ASP A 72 36.15 -4.10 -5.45
C ASP A 72 36.10 -2.90 -6.41
N ILE A 73 37.26 -2.32 -6.70
CA ILE A 73 37.45 -1.38 -7.82
C ILE A 73 38.84 -1.57 -8.41
N ASN A 74 38.87 -1.72 -9.73
CA ASN A 74 40.06 -1.78 -10.55
C ASN A 74 39.78 -1.08 -11.89
N THR A 75 40.24 0.17 -11.97
CA THR A 75 40.06 1.12 -13.08
C THR A 75 41.34 1.92 -13.32
N THR A 76 42.49 1.38 -12.89
CA THR A 76 43.80 2.05 -12.99
C THR A 76 44.30 2.06 -14.42
N ASP A 77 44.78 3.20 -14.91
CA ASP A 77 45.47 3.23 -16.20
C ASP A 77 46.81 2.46 -16.16
N ALA A 78 47.42 2.25 -17.33
CA ALA A 78 48.69 1.53 -17.43
C ALA A 78 49.86 2.13 -16.62
N SER A 79 49.76 3.39 -16.19
CA SER A 79 50.74 4.07 -15.33
C SER A 79 50.43 3.96 -13.83
N GLY A 80 49.30 3.34 -13.48
CA GLY A 80 48.78 3.29 -12.12
C GLY A 80 48.00 4.55 -11.70
N GLY A 81 47.65 5.41 -12.65
CA GLY A 81 46.84 6.60 -12.45
C GLY A 81 45.34 6.32 -12.43
N CYS A 82 44.56 7.30 -11.97
CA CYS A 82 43.10 7.25 -11.88
C CYS A 82 42.46 8.14 -12.95
N THR A 83 42.78 7.88 -14.22
CA THR A 83 42.14 8.56 -15.35
C THR A 83 40.65 8.17 -15.44
N ASP A 84 40.36 6.91 -15.15
CA ASP A 84 39.03 6.40 -14.88
C ASP A 84 38.82 6.31 -13.36
N ALA A 85 37.66 6.74 -12.85
CA ALA A 85 37.47 6.80 -11.41
C ALA A 85 36.00 6.73 -10.99
N LEU A 86 35.80 6.25 -9.75
CA LEU A 86 34.55 6.32 -9.02
C LEU A 86 34.61 7.47 -8.02
N GLU A 87 33.66 8.40 -8.11
CA GLU A 87 33.40 9.45 -7.13
C GLU A 87 32.14 9.11 -6.32
N ILE A 88 32.21 9.31 -5.00
CA ILE A 88 31.07 9.17 -4.08
C ILE A 88 30.97 10.44 -3.26
N ARG A 89 29.80 11.07 -3.24
CA ARG A 89 29.52 12.34 -2.55
C ARG A 89 28.35 12.24 -1.59
N ALA A 90 28.40 13.08 -0.57
CA ALA A 90 27.40 13.22 0.48
C ALA A 90 26.10 13.89 0.00
N GLY A 91 25.30 13.17 -0.78
CA GLY A 91 23.93 13.55 -1.11
C GLY A 91 23.72 13.99 -2.55
N ASN A 92 24.41 15.03 -3.02
CA ASN A 92 24.29 15.49 -4.42
C ASN A 92 25.65 15.78 -5.06
N SER A 93 25.65 16.14 -6.34
CA SER A 93 26.86 16.37 -7.15
C SER A 93 27.77 17.50 -6.66
N SER A 94 27.26 18.42 -5.84
CA SER A 94 28.00 19.57 -5.28
C SER A 94 28.35 19.39 -3.80
N ALA A 95 28.00 18.25 -3.20
CA ALA A 95 28.26 17.98 -1.79
C ALA A 95 29.67 17.44 -1.55
N ASP A 96 30.01 17.29 -0.27
CA ASP A 96 31.31 16.80 0.20
C ASP A 96 31.70 15.48 -0.46
N LEU A 97 32.95 15.42 -0.93
CA LEU A 97 33.53 14.22 -1.52
C LEU A 97 33.88 13.22 -0.41
N LEU A 98 33.25 12.05 -0.45
CA LEU A 98 33.48 10.98 0.51
C LEU A 98 34.52 9.98 0.01
N PHE A 99 34.55 9.74 -1.30
CA PHE A 99 35.54 8.89 -1.95
C PHE A 99 35.80 9.36 -3.39
N SER A 100 37.06 9.26 -3.81
CA SER A 100 37.47 9.37 -5.21
C SER A 100 38.67 8.48 -5.43
N GLY A 101 38.59 7.54 -6.35
CA GLY A 101 39.70 6.64 -6.63
C GLY A 101 39.40 5.62 -7.71
N CYS A 102 40.45 4.87 -8.07
CA CYS A 102 40.43 3.88 -9.14
C CYS A 102 40.89 2.47 -8.72
N ALA A 103 41.39 2.34 -7.48
CA ALA A 103 41.80 1.07 -6.88
C ALA A 103 41.51 1.07 -5.37
N ALA A 104 40.72 0.11 -4.90
CA ALA A 104 40.35 -0.10 -3.51
C ALA A 104 39.60 -1.44 -3.36
N ALA A 105 39.65 -2.04 -2.17
CA ALA A 105 38.83 -3.20 -1.84
C ALA A 105 38.49 -3.17 -0.34
N GLY A 106 37.23 -3.44 -0.01
CA GLY A 106 36.71 -3.43 1.36
C GLY A 106 36.69 -2.05 2.02
N VAL A 107 36.65 -0.96 1.25
CA VAL A 107 36.61 0.40 1.80
C VAL A 107 35.17 0.78 2.11
N ALA A 108 34.89 1.04 3.39
CA ALA A 108 33.57 1.50 3.84
C ALA A 108 33.43 3.03 3.69
N VAL A 109 32.30 3.46 3.16
CA VAL A 109 31.90 4.85 2.99
C VAL A 109 30.58 5.06 3.72
N ALA A 110 30.63 5.80 4.84
CA ALA A 110 29.43 6.16 5.59
C ALA A 110 28.85 7.46 5.04
N SER A 111 27.59 7.43 4.62
CA SER A 111 26.90 8.66 4.22
C SER A 111 26.48 9.49 5.44
N PRO A 112 26.62 10.82 5.41
CA PRO A 112 26.16 11.70 6.48
C PRO A 112 24.65 12.00 6.40
N SER A 113 23.96 11.54 5.35
CA SER A 113 22.55 11.85 5.08
C SER A 113 21.83 10.64 4.48
N ARG A 114 20.52 10.75 4.26
CA ARG A 114 19.75 9.70 3.56
C ARG A 114 20.06 9.60 2.06
N TRP A 115 20.92 10.45 1.52
CA TRP A 115 21.24 10.52 0.10
C TRP A 115 22.73 10.22 -0.13
N LEU A 116 23.01 9.45 -1.18
CA LEU A 116 24.35 9.29 -1.75
C LEU A 116 24.31 9.54 -3.25
N TRP A 117 25.31 10.27 -3.73
CA TRP A 117 25.51 10.52 -5.15
C TRP A 117 26.80 9.84 -5.59
N LEU A 118 26.70 8.96 -6.58
CA LEU A 118 27.82 8.23 -7.16
C LEU A 118 27.99 8.67 -8.61
N ARG A 119 29.24 8.79 -9.04
CA ARG A 119 29.59 9.02 -10.43
C ARG A 119 30.75 8.14 -10.82
N PHE A 120 30.59 7.41 -11.90
CA PHE A 120 31.69 6.71 -12.57
C PHE A 120 31.91 7.33 -13.93
N PHE A 121 33.17 7.60 -14.27
CA PHE A 121 33.54 8.07 -15.59
C PHE A 121 34.77 7.34 -16.10
N SER A 122 34.82 7.15 -17.42
CA SER A 122 35.98 6.59 -18.10
C SER A 122 36.41 7.43 -19.31
N ASP A 123 37.65 7.25 -19.74
CA ASP A 123 38.17 7.74 -21.01
C ASP A 123 38.07 6.66 -22.11
N GLN A 124 38.85 6.80 -23.19
CA GLN A 124 38.81 5.89 -24.34
C GLN A 124 39.70 4.64 -24.20
N VAL A 125 40.49 4.49 -23.13
CA VAL A 125 41.59 3.52 -23.02
C VAL A 125 41.56 2.81 -21.66
N ASP A 126 42.21 1.65 -21.55
CA ASP A 126 42.41 0.93 -20.27
C ASP A 126 41.13 0.54 -19.51
N GLN A 127 40.17 -0.06 -20.21
CA GLN A 127 38.93 -0.61 -19.63
C GLN A 127 39.19 -1.89 -18.80
N ASN A 128 39.62 -1.72 -17.56
CA ASN A 128 39.82 -2.80 -16.59
C ASN A 128 38.48 -3.39 -16.09
N SER A 129 38.52 -4.28 -15.10
CA SER A 129 37.32 -5.00 -14.60
C SER A 129 36.22 -4.08 -14.07
N GLY A 130 36.54 -2.86 -13.64
CA GLY A 130 35.57 -1.86 -13.20
C GLY A 130 35.39 -1.84 -11.70
N PHE A 131 34.16 -1.66 -11.23
CA PHE A 131 33.86 -1.65 -9.79
C PHE A 131 32.56 -2.38 -9.45
N ILE A 132 32.47 -2.80 -8.19
CA ILE A 132 31.22 -3.19 -7.55
C ILE A 132 31.19 -2.63 -6.12
N VAL A 133 30.07 -2.02 -5.78
CA VAL A 133 29.78 -1.51 -4.44
C VAL A 133 28.51 -2.17 -3.90
N SER A 134 28.50 -2.45 -2.62
CA SER A 134 27.33 -2.89 -1.87
C SER A 134 26.84 -1.75 -0.98
N TYR A 135 25.53 -1.62 -0.79
CA TYR A 135 24.95 -0.60 0.07
C TYR A 135 23.80 -1.15 0.90
N SER A 136 23.55 -0.51 2.03
CA SER A 136 22.43 -0.82 2.91
C SER A 136 21.91 0.43 3.61
N ALA A 137 20.60 0.47 3.87
CA ALA A 137 20.01 1.49 4.72
C ALA A 137 20.08 1.08 6.20
N ARG A 138 20.50 2.01 7.06
CA ARG A 138 20.42 1.86 8.52
C ARG A 138 19.88 3.12 9.18
N ILE A 139 19.38 3.00 10.40
CA ILE A 139 18.90 4.15 11.17
C ILE A 139 20.08 5.09 11.46
N ALA A 140 19.87 6.39 11.20
CA ALA A 140 20.84 7.42 11.51
C ALA A 140 21.06 7.47 13.02
N THR A 141 22.27 7.15 13.48
CA THR A 141 22.61 7.13 14.91
C THR A 141 22.59 8.52 15.54
N ASN A 142 22.43 9.58 14.74
CA ASN A 142 22.26 10.96 15.21
C ASN A 142 20.81 11.26 15.63
N ASP A 143 19.87 10.37 15.29
CA ASP A 143 18.50 10.31 15.85
C ASP A 143 18.42 9.28 17.00
N ILE A 144 19.55 8.66 17.38
CA ILE A 144 19.69 8.00 18.67
C ILE A 144 20.13 9.08 19.64
N ASP A 145 19.13 9.61 20.31
CA ASP A 145 19.26 10.37 21.54
C ASP A 145 20.43 9.88 22.42
N LYS A 146 21.11 10.83 23.04
CA LYS A 146 22.16 10.64 24.06
C LYS A 146 21.64 9.98 25.34
N THR A 147 20.58 9.17 25.28
CA THR A 147 20.07 8.44 26.42
C THR A 147 19.40 7.14 25.98
N ILE A 148 20.18 6.06 26.11
CA ILE A 148 19.74 4.69 26.43
C ILE A 148 19.25 3.84 25.23
N PRO A 149 19.64 2.55 25.13
CA PRO A 149 19.24 1.64 24.05
C PRO A 149 17.73 1.53 23.90
N TYR A 150 17.30 1.38 22.64
CA TYR A 150 15.93 1.33 22.17
C TYR A 150 15.17 0.02 22.54
N GLU A 151 15.26 -0.38 23.82
CA GLU A 151 14.50 -1.51 24.37
C GLU A 151 13.89 -1.23 25.76
N PHE A 152 13.81 0.05 26.21
CA PHE A 152 13.22 0.35 27.53
C PHE A 152 12.30 1.58 27.63
N LEU A 153 11.81 2.16 26.53
CA LEU A 153 10.89 3.32 26.60
C LEU A 153 9.47 3.07 26.06
N ARG A 154 9.10 1.80 25.94
CA ARG A 154 7.72 1.35 25.97
C ARG A 154 7.70 0.13 26.86
N CYS A 155 6.62 -0.04 27.61
CA CYS A 155 6.34 -1.34 28.20
C CYS A 155 6.42 -2.38 27.07
N SER A 156 6.98 -3.55 27.37
CA SER A 156 6.95 -4.73 26.49
C SER A 156 5.54 -4.92 25.93
N VAL A 157 5.39 -5.61 24.79
CA VAL A 157 4.06 -5.91 24.23
C VAL A 157 3.14 -6.68 25.20
N THR A 158 3.72 -7.25 26.27
CA THR A 158 3.04 -7.92 27.37
C THR A 158 2.95 -7.09 28.65
N SER A 159 3.20 -5.78 28.62
CA SER A 159 3.08 -4.91 29.77
C SER A 159 2.26 -3.65 29.51
N PHE A 160 1.51 -3.25 30.53
CA PHE A 160 0.72 -2.04 30.58
C PHE A 160 1.52 -0.92 31.25
N ARG A 161 1.33 0.31 30.78
CA ARG A 161 2.03 1.48 31.30
C ARG A 161 1.14 2.25 32.27
N CYS A 162 1.53 2.27 33.53
CA CYS A 162 0.90 3.04 34.58
C CYS A 162 1.09 4.56 34.36
N ALA A 163 0.23 5.37 34.97
CA ALA A 163 0.32 6.84 34.88
C ALA A 163 1.62 7.40 35.49
N ASN A 164 2.17 6.72 36.51
CA ASN A 164 3.48 7.01 37.10
C ASN A 164 4.67 6.61 36.20
N LYS A 165 4.40 6.08 34.99
CA LYS A 165 5.34 5.59 33.98
C LYS A 165 5.99 4.24 34.28
N GLU A 166 5.59 3.57 35.36
CA GLU A 166 5.98 2.18 35.62
C GLU A 166 5.26 1.24 34.66
N CYS A 167 5.88 0.08 34.40
CA CYS A 167 5.33 -0.96 33.55
C CYS A 167 4.99 -2.18 34.38
N ILE A 168 3.72 -2.59 34.34
CA ILE A 168 3.25 -3.83 34.97
C ILE A 168 2.89 -4.85 33.89
N SER A 169 2.88 -6.13 34.21
CA SER A 169 2.42 -7.16 33.27
C SER A 169 0.97 -6.91 32.86
N THR A 170 0.59 -7.17 31.61
CA THR A 170 -0.82 -7.15 31.20
C THR A 170 -1.66 -8.23 31.89
N ALA A 171 -1.02 -9.18 32.59
CA ALA A 171 -1.71 -10.13 33.45
C ALA A 171 -2.22 -9.50 34.76
N TYR A 172 -1.60 -8.39 35.17
CA TYR A 172 -1.94 -7.59 36.35
C TYR A 172 -2.86 -6.41 36.01
N LEU A 173 -3.62 -6.56 34.91
CA LEU A 173 -4.62 -5.60 34.51
C LEU A 173 -5.97 -6.16 34.90
N CYS A 174 -6.71 -5.43 35.73
CA CYS A 174 -8.07 -5.79 36.14
C CYS A 174 -8.13 -7.14 36.88
N ASP A 175 -7.09 -7.46 37.64
CA ASP A 175 -7.00 -8.65 38.46
C ASP A 175 -7.40 -8.41 39.92
N GLY A 176 -7.62 -7.15 40.28
CA GLY A 176 -8.13 -6.72 41.58
C GLY A 176 -7.06 -6.24 42.55
N ASP A 177 -5.79 -6.25 42.15
CA ASP A 177 -4.67 -5.72 42.92
C ASP A 177 -4.19 -4.38 42.32
N ASN A 178 -3.72 -3.45 43.16
CA ASN A 178 -3.26 -2.13 42.71
C ASN A 178 -1.74 -2.15 42.49
N ASP A 179 -1.32 -2.71 41.36
CA ASP A 179 0.08 -2.82 40.98
C ASP A 179 0.62 -1.49 40.41
N CYS A 180 -0.24 -0.62 39.88
CA CYS A 180 0.14 0.70 39.37
C CYS A 180 0.26 1.81 40.43
N GLY A 181 -0.07 1.56 41.71
CA GLY A 181 0.18 2.47 42.84
C GLY A 181 -0.41 3.88 42.72
N CYS A 182 -1.63 4.01 42.18
CA CYS A 182 -2.12 5.25 41.57
C CYS A 182 -2.77 6.31 42.51
N HIS A 183 -2.39 7.58 42.27
CA HIS A 183 -3.18 8.82 42.41
C HIS A 183 -3.40 9.40 41.00
N GLY A 184 -4.29 8.79 40.19
CA GLY A 184 -4.69 9.28 38.87
C GLY A 184 -4.23 8.46 37.65
N GLY A 185 -4.76 7.23 37.52
CA GLY A 185 -4.58 6.33 36.37
C GLY A 185 -4.03 4.97 36.77
N CYS A 186 -4.94 4.02 37.02
CA CYS A 186 -4.68 2.69 37.57
C CYS A 186 -4.84 1.60 36.52
N ASP A 187 -4.18 0.48 36.78
CA ASP A 187 -4.46 -0.84 36.23
C ASP A 187 -5.87 -1.38 36.55
N GLU A 188 -6.44 -0.92 37.66
CA GLU A 188 -7.79 -1.28 38.12
C GLU A 188 -8.87 -0.22 37.83
N ASP A 189 -8.59 0.71 36.91
CA ASP A 189 -9.57 1.76 36.60
C ASP A 189 -10.82 1.17 35.95
N ARG A 190 -12.00 1.58 36.41
CA ARG A 190 -13.29 1.08 35.94
C ARG A 190 -13.47 1.35 34.44
N ASP A 191 -12.95 2.45 33.92
CA ASP A 191 -13.03 2.78 32.50
C ASP A 191 -12.07 1.93 31.65
N LEU A 192 -10.97 1.44 32.23
CA LEU A 192 -10.02 0.54 31.59
C LEU A 192 -10.52 -0.92 31.61
N CYS A 193 -11.05 -1.35 32.74
CA CYS A 193 -11.51 -2.72 32.97
C CYS A 193 -12.88 -3.05 32.39
N ASN A 194 -13.68 -2.02 32.05
CA ASN A 194 -14.94 -2.20 31.32
C ASN A 194 -14.80 -2.17 29.80
N ILE A 195 -13.59 -2.15 29.23
CA ILE A 195 -13.46 -2.22 27.76
C ILE A 195 -13.78 -3.66 27.33
N PRO A 196 -14.88 -3.92 26.59
CA PRO A 196 -15.13 -5.24 26.05
C PRO A 196 -14.01 -5.55 25.06
N LYS A 197 -13.15 -6.52 25.39
CA LYS A 197 -12.21 -7.11 24.42
C LYS A 197 -13.02 -7.82 23.33
N THR A 198 -13.52 -7.08 22.34
CA THR A 198 -14.25 -7.65 21.21
C THR A 198 -13.84 -6.98 19.91
N SER A 199 -13.12 -7.70 19.06
CA SER A 199 -13.68 -8.57 18.02
C SER A 199 -13.92 -7.80 16.72
N VAL A 200 -12.84 -7.60 15.96
CA VAL A 200 -12.92 -7.31 14.52
C VAL A 200 -13.83 -8.34 13.80
N GLY A 201 -13.95 -9.56 14.33
CA GLY A 201 -14.88 -10.59 13.84
C GLY A 201 -16.37 -10.28 14.00
N ILE A 202 -16.81 -9.54 15.03
CA ILE A 202 -18.24 -9.26 15.24
C ILE A 202 -18.74 -8.21 14.25
N PHE A 203 -17.92 -7.19 13.95
CA PHE A 203 -18.25 -6.21 12.91
C PHE A 203 -18.40 -6.86 11.53
N ILE A 204 -17.53 -7.81 11.19
CA ILE A 204 -17.64 -8.56 9.92
C ILE A 204 -18.95 -9.36 9.87
N LEU A 205 -19.33 -10.02 10.97
CA LEU A 205 -20.58 -10.79 11.02
C LEU A 205 -21.83 -9.90 10.93
N ILE A 206 -21.83 -8.73 11.58
CA ILE A 206 -22.93 -7.76 11.50
C ILE A 206 -23.04 -7.20 10.07
N VAL A 207 -21.92 -6.82 9.45
CA VAL A 207 -21.91 -6.31 8.07
C VAL A 207 -22.39 -7.39 7.08
N ILE A 208 -21.94 -8.64 7.22
CA ILE A 208 -22.42 -9.76 6.40
C ILE A 208 -23.93 -9.97 6.62
N ALA A 209 -24.41 -9.96 7.86
CA ALA A 209 -25.83 -10.15 8.17
C ALA A 209 -26.71 -9.04 7.58
N VAL A 210 -26.27 -7.77 7.63
CA VAL A 210 -26.97 -6.64 7.01
C VAL A 210 -27.02 -6.78 5.49
N ILE A 211 -25.90 -7.13 4.84
CA ILE A 211 -25.85 -7.34 3.39
C ILE A 211 -26.76 -8.50 2.94
N LEU A 212 -26.79 -9.59 3.71
CA LEU A 212 -27.67 -10.73 3.42
C LEU A 212 -29.16 -10.37 3.59
N TYR A 213 -29.50 -9.58 4.62
CA TYR A 213 -30.87 -9.15 4.87
C TYR A 213 -31.39 -8.22 3.75
N GLU A 214 -30.60 -7.23 3.33
CA GLU A 214 -30.98 -6.33 2.25
C GLU A 214 -31.16 -7.06 0.91
N ASN A 215 -30.29 -8.02 0.60
CA ASN A 215 -30.42 -8.86 -0.59
C ASN A 215 -31.67 -9.74 -0.55
N TYR A 216 -31.98 -10.33 0.60
CA TYR A 216 -33.20 -11.13 0.79
C TYR A 216 -34.48 -10.28 0.63
N ALA A 217 -34.52 -9.09 1.24
CA ALA A 217 -35.63 -8.15 1.13
C ALA A 217 -35.82 -7.64 -0.32
N SER A 218 -34.73 -7.35 -1.04
CA SER A 218 -34.78 -6.92 -2.44
C SER A 218 -35.32 -8.03 -3.36
N ASN A 219 -34.89 -9.28 -3.16
CA ASN A 219 -35.33 -10.41 -3.99
C ASN A 219 -36.82 -10.72 -3.78
N THR A 220 -37.31 -10.67 -2.54
CA THR A 220 -38.73 -10.89 -2.25
C THR A 220 -39.64 -9.80 -2.85
N LYS A 221 -39.19 -8.53 -2.84
CA LYS A 221 -39.89 -7.43 -3.54
C LYS A 221 -39.97 -7.69 -5.05
N ARG A 222 -38.85 -8.06 -5.68
CA ARG A 222 -38.78 -8.38 -7.12
C ARG A 222 -39.68 -9.56 -7.51
N GLN A 223 -39.79 -10.58 -6.67
CA GLN A 223 -40.68 -11.73 -6.89
C GLN A 223 -42.17 -11.34 -6.79
N ARG A 224 -42.53 -10.49 -5.83
CA ARG A 224 -43.90 -9.97 -5.69
C ARG A 224 -44.32 -9.12 -6.89
N GLU A 225 -43.44 -8.25 -7.38
CA GLU A 225 -43.70 -7.42 -8.56
C GLU A 225 -43.88 -8.26 -9.83
N LYS A 226 -43.06 -9.31 -10.03
CA LYS A 226 -43.23 -10.26 -11.15
C LYS A 226 -44.57 -11.00 -11.09
N ARG A 227 -44.98 -11.47 -9.90
CA ARG A 227 -46.29 -12.13 -9.72
C ARG A 227 -47.46 -11.18 -9.98
N LEU A 228 -47.38 -9.94 -9.48
CA LEU A 228 -48.39 -8.91 -9.74
C LEU A 228 -48.45 -8.53 -11.22
N ALA A 229 -47.32 -8.46 -11.91
CA ALA A 229 -47.27 -8.21 -13.35
C ALA A 229 -47.92 -9.36 -14.15
N LEU A 230 -47.72 -10.60 -13.73
CA LEU A 230 -48.37 -11.77 -14.34
C LEU A 230 -49.89 -11.75 -14.13
N ILE A 231 -50.34 -11.45 -12.91
CA ILE A 231 -51.77 -11.31 -12.58
C ILE A 231 -52.40 -10.17 -13.40
N ARG A 232 -51.75 -9.00 -13.50
CA ARG A 232 -52.26 -7.91 -14.35
C ARG A 232 -52.42 -8.34 -15.81
N LYS A 233 -51.44 -9.06 -16.36
CA LYS A 233 -51.51 -9.57 -17.75
C LYS A 233 -52.65 -10.54 -17.97
N THR A 234 -52.91 -11.46 -17.04
CA THR A 234 -54.03 -12.42 -17.16
C THR A 234 -55.38 -11.75 -16.99
N THR A 235 -55.51 -10.77 -16.09
CA THR A 235 -56.75 -9.98 -15.94
C THR A 235 -57.07 -9.17 -17.18
N THR A 236 -56.10 -8.50 -17.82
CA THR A 236 -56.33 -7.77 -19.09
C THR A 236 -56.70 -8.69 -20.26
N ARG A 237 -56.22 -9.93 -20.27
CA ARG A 237 -56.56 -10.90 -21.33
C ARG A 237 -57.95 -11.50 -21.11
N ALA A 238 -58.35 -11.72 -19.85
CA ALA A 238 -59.69 -12.16 -19.49
C ALA A 238 -60.76 -11.08 -19.77
N THR A 239 -60.46 -9.80 -19.52
CA THR A 239 -61.39 -8.70 -19.85
C THR A 239 -61.49 -8.46 -21.36
N SER A 240 -60.40 -8.58 -22.12
CA SER A 240 -60.42 -8.49 -23.59
C SER A 240 -61.26 -9.61 -24.24
N ASN A 241 -61.16 -10.84 -23.73
CA ASN A 241 -61.93 -11.98 -24.25
C ASN A 241 -63.41 -11.98 -23.80
N GLN A 242 -63.77 -11.26 -22.74
CA GLN A 242 -65.16 -11.09 -22.29
C GLN A 242 -65.85 -9.86 -22.94
N LEU A 243 -65.10 -8.86 -23.38
CA LEU A 243 -65.64 -7.66 -24.05
C LEU A 243 -65.95 -7.88 -25.55
N HIS A 244 -65.53 -9.00 -26.15
CA HIS A 244 -65.94 -9.37 -27.51
C HIS A 244 -67.23 -10.21 -27.58
N SER A 245 -67.78 -10.66 -26.44
CA SER A 245 -69.02 -11.46 -26.41
C SER A 245 -70.23 -10.73 -25.82
N VAL A 246 -70.07 -9.54 -25.23
CA VAL A 246 -71.18 -8.77 -24.65
C VAL A 246 -70.97 -7.29 -24.92
N GLY A 247 -71.63 -6.77 -25.98
CA GLY A 247 -71.57 -5.37 -26.38
C GLY A 247 -72.22 -4.44 -25.38
N VAL A 248 -71.47 -3.97 -24.37
CA VAL A 248 -71.95 -2.98 -23.40
C VAL A 248 -70.86 -1.95 -23.06
N ASN A 249 -71.28 -0.69 -23.01
CA ASN A 249 -70.48 0.53 -22.90
C ASN A 249 -69.76 0.67 -21.53
N ALA A 250 -68.45 0.90 -21.54
CA ALA A 250 -67.54 0.79 -20.38
C ALA A 250 -67.57 1.96 -19.37
N SER A 251 -68.49 2.92 -19.48
CA SER A 251 -68.46 4.15 -18.67
C SER A 251 -69.20 4.07 -17.32
N SER A 252 -70.05 3.07 -17.09
CA SER A 252 -70.89 3.00 -15.87
C SER A 252 -70.40 2.04 -14.78
N LEU A 253 -69.45 1.15 -15.09
CA LEU A 253 -68.94 0.14 -14.13
C LEU A 253 -67.69 0.58 -13.36
N CYS A 254 -66.99 1.62 -13.82
CA CYS A 254 -65.79 2.13 -13.14
C CYS A 254 -66.11 2.97 -11.87
N LYS A 255 -67.38 3.38 -11.70
CA LYS A 255 -67.81 4.26 -10.59
C LYS A 255 -68.29 3.53 -9.33
N ARG A 256 -68.32 2.18 -9.31
CA ARG A 256 -68.74 1.38 -8.14
C ARG A 256 -67.64 0.52 -7.50
N LEU A 257 -66.40 0.56 -8.00
CA LEU A 257 -65.26 -0.18 -7.42
C LEU A 257 -64.25 0.72 -6.68
N LEU A 258 -64.52 2.03 -6.56
CA LEU A 258 -63.66 2.98 -5.84
C LEU A 258 -64.06 3.24 -4.37
N ASP A 259 -65.16 2.65 -3.86
CA ASP A 259 -65.66 2.90 -2.50
C ASP A 259 -65.33 1.82 -1.45
N SER A 260 -64.46 0.85 -1.75
CA SER A 260 -64.11 -0.22 -0.78
C SER A 260 -62.61 -0.42 -0.56
N ASN A 261 -61.88 0.66 -0.26
CA ASN A 261 -60.49 0.58 0.19
C ASN A 261 -60.20 1.60 1.31
N SER A 262 -60.94 1.48 2.43
CA SER A 262 -60.72 2.23 3.68
C SER A 262 -59.49 1.76 4.49
N VAL A 263 -58.70 0.81 3.99
CA VAL A 263 -57.54 0.25 4.71
C VAL A 263 -56.22 0.98 4.38
N PHE A 264 -56.17 1.82 3.35
CA PHE A 264 -54.94 2.52 2.94
C PHE A 264 -54.63 3.79 3.76
N TRP A 265 -55.59 4.28 4.55
CA TRP A 265 -55.42 5.47 5.40
C TRP A 265 -54.77 5.19 6.76
N PHE A 266 -54.71 3.92 7.19
CA PHE A 266 -54.11 3.55 8.48
C PHE A 266 -52.58 3.33 8.38
N TYR A 267 -52.08 2.88 7.23
CA TYR A 267 -50.65 2.60 7.03
C TYR A 267 -49.80 3.83 6.66
N ARG A 268 -50.45 4.92 6.21
CA ARG A 268 -49.76 6.19 5.89
C ARG A 268 -49.59 7.11 7.10
N ARG A 269 -50.17 6.76 8.26
CA ARG A 269 -50.11 7.57 9.50
C ARG A 269 -49.09 7.06 10.52
N THR A 270 -48.62 5.82 10.42
CA THR A 270 -47.59 5.24 11.34
C THR A 270 -46.15 5.41 10.85
N SER A 271 -45.94 5.71 9.56
CA SER A 271 -44.61 5.97 8.98
C SER A 271 -44.11 7.42 9.18
N ARG A 272 -44.94 8.33 9.72
CA ARG A 272 -44.55 9.69 10.11
C ARG A 272 -44.24 9.86 11.60
N MET A 273 -44.32 8.79 12.42
CA MET A 273 -44.01 8.84 13.86
C MET A 273 -42.64 8.26 14.25
N TRP A 274 -41.87 7.68 13.32
CA TRP A 274 -40.56 7.08 13.62
C TRP A 274 -39.34 7.94 13.24
N TRP A 275 -39.55 9.20 12.83
CA TRP A 275 -38.49 10.18 12.57
C TRP A 275 -38.31 11.22 13.70
N LYS A 276 -38.77 10.91 14.92
CA LYS A 276 -38.62 11.77 16.13
C LYS A 276 -38.02 11.04 17.34
N LEU A 277 -37.28 9.95 17.12
CA LEU A 277 -36.57 9.20 18.18
C LEU A 277 -35.14 8.83 17.75
N LEU A 278 -34.50 9.71 16.97
CA LEU A 278 -33.07 9.71 16.66
C LEU A 278 -32.56 11.16 16.71
N ASP A 279 -32.74 11.77 17.88
CA ASP A 279 -31.92 12.84 18.46
C ASP A 279 -31.72 12.48 19.95
#